data_AF-A0A2E1BW18-F1
#
_entry.id   AF-A0A2E1BW18-F1
#
_cell.length_a   1.000
_cell.length_b   1.000
_cell.length_c   1.000
_cell.angle_alpha   90.00
_cell.angle_beta   90.00
_cell.angle_gamma   90.00
#
_symmetry.space_group_name_H-M   'P 1'
#
loop_
_entity.id
_entity.type
_entity.pdbx_description
1 polymer ?
#
loop_
_entity_poly.entity_id
_entity_poly.type
_entity_poly.pdbx_seq_one_letter_code
_entity_poly.pdbx_strand_id
1 'polypeptide(L)'
;MSIAKELKNTSQKKVENNDENKKFKLKDIIFFDKGGVDIFQQWVIKRLEWSVTLSRAPVHRSERWWSQTLDHRLIGLMAVASRYNILPKQYCQNENDQNYVSMKTVHNLCTASHTTLQKIVSDGIARGDLIPLITKNGDKRQSIFTASDSMCKAYKNIKSWTGF
;
A
#
# COMPACT_ATOMS: atom_id res chain seq x y z
N MET A 1 -49.65 -41.66 20.88
CA MET A 1 -48.72 -42.61 20.21
C MET A 1 -49.10 -42.65 18.74
N SER A 2 -48.44 -41.85 17.91
CA SER A 2 -47.21 -42.15 17.17
C SER A 2 -47.53 -42.78 15.80
N ILE A 3 -47.49 -41.95 14.76
CA ILE A 3 -47.38 -42.41 13.37
C ILE A 3 -46.30 -41.56 12.71
N ALA A 4 -45.14 -42.19 12.55
CA ALA A 4 -44.13 -41.78 11.60
C ALA A 4 -44.75 -41.77 10.20
N LYS A 5 -44.85 -40.59 9.60
CA LYS A 5 -44.90 -40.35 8.15
C LYS A 5 -44.90 -38.85 7.92
N GLU A 6 -43.73 -38.30 7.60
CA GLU A 6 -43.52 -37.29 6.56
C GLU A 6 -42.07 -36.80 6.63
N LEU A 7 -41.17 -37.63 6.10
CA LEU A 7 -39.85 -37.23 5.64
C LEU A 7 -39.88 -37.22 4.12
N LYS A 8 -39.44 -36.09 3.55
CA LYS A 8 -39.18 -35.78 2.12
C LYS A 8 -40.40 -35.33 1.30
N ASN A 9 -40.50 -34.04 1.00
CA ASN A 9 -39.88 -33.51 -0.22
C ASN A 9 -40.00 -31.98 -0.38
N THR A 10 -38.85 -31.38 -0.69
CA THR A 10 -38.64 -30.35 -1.71
C THR A 10 -39.32 -28.99 -1.57
N SER A 11 -38.51 -27.96 -1.32
CA SER A 11 -38.52 -26.74 -2.14
C SER A 11 -37.17 -26.03 -2.06
N GLN A 12 -36.32 -26.30 -3.05
CA GLN A 12 -35.31 -25.35 -3.50
C GLN A 12 -35.99 -24.00 -3.82
N LYS A 13 -35.48 -22.91 -3.24
CA LYS A 13 -35.55 -21.50 -3.71
C LYS A 13 -34.83 -20.68 -2.64
N LYS A 14 -33.85 -19.84 -2.92
CA LYS A 14 -33.26 -19.32 -4.15
C LYS A 14 -31.88 -18.81 -3.71
N VAL A 15 -30.84 -19.03 -4.51
CA VAL A 15 -29.61 -18.24 -4.40
C VAL A 15 -30.07 -16.78 -4.54
N GLU A 16 -30.00 -16.02 -3.45
CA GLU A 16 -30.22 -14.58 -3.53
C GLU A 16 -29.08 -14.05 -4.38
N ASN A 17 -29.45 -13.56 -5.56
CA ASN A 17 -28.59 -12.72 -6.37
C ASN A 17 -28.05 -11.63 -5.43
N ASN A 18 -26.76 -11.73 -5.09
CA ASN A 18 -26.00 -10.60 -4.58
C ASN A 18 -25.95 -9.58 -5.72
N ASP A 19 -27.02 -8.79 -5.82
CA ASP A 19 -27.00 -7.55 -6.56
C ASP A 19 -26.04 -6.62 -5.80
N GLU A 20 -24.75 -6.71 -6.13
CA GLU A 20 -23.67 -5.89 -5.57
C GLU A 20 -23.91 -4.37 -5.80
N ASN A 21 -24.96 -4.02 -6.54
CA ASN A 21 -25.43 -2.66 -6.80
C ASN A 21 -26.71 -2.28 -6.02
N LYS A 22 -26.95 -2.85 -4.84
CA LYS A 22 -28.07 -2.43 -3.99
C LYS A 22 -27.84 -1.00 -3.47
N LYS A 23 -28.49 -0.02 -4.11
CA LYS A 23 -28.51 1.37 -3.64
C LYS A 23 -29.30 1.45 -2.33
N PHE A 24 -28.61 1.74 -1.22
CA PHE A 24 -29.25 2.00 0.06
C PHE A 24 -29.91 3.39 0.06
N LYS A 25 -31.14 3.51 0.56
CA LYS A 25 -31.68 4.84 0.89
C LYS A 25 -31.00 5.32 2.18
N LEU A 26 -30.81 6.63 2.34
CA LEU A 26 -30.14 7.20 3.52
C LEU A 26 -30.74 6.71 4.85
N LYS A 27 -32.07 6.57 4.89
CA LYS A 27 -32.83 6.07 6.04
C LYS A 27 -32.59 4.59 6.37
N ASP A 28 -32.05 3.83 5.43
CA ASP A 28 -31.77 2.40 5.57
C ASP A 28 -30.29 2.16 5.99
N ILE A 29 -29.50 3.23 6.17
CA ILE A 29 -28.13 3.13 6.68
C ILE A 29 -28.21 2.85 8.19
N ILE A 30 -27.66 1.70 8.58
CA ILE A 30 -27.46 1.35 9.98
C ILE A 30 -26.20 2.07 10.45
N PHE A 31 -26.37 3.05 11.34
CA PHE A 31 -25.24 3.65 12.04
C PHE A 31 -24.83 2.72 13.18
N PHE A 32 -23.53 2.42 13.26
CA PHE A 32 -22.98 1.73 14.43
C PHE A 32 -23.13 2.64 15.65
N ASP A 33 -23.53 2.06 16.78
CA ASP A 33 -23.66 2.81 18.03
C ASP A 33 -22.33 3.48 18.37
N LYS A 34 -22.37 4.77 18.73
CA LYS A 34 -21.17 5.54 19.05
C LYS A 34 -20.51 5.06 20.34
N GLY A 35 -21.20 4.27 21.18
CA GLY A 35 -20.66 3.52 22.31
C GLY A 35 -19.38 4.08 22.93
N GLY A 36 -19.46 5.24 23.59
CA GLY A 36 -18.33 5.84 24.30
C GLY A 36 -17.09 6.12 23.45
N VAL A 37 -15.94 6.28 24.10
CA VAL A 37 -14.65 6.48 23.43
C VAL A 37 -14.11 5.12 23.00
N ASP A 38 -14.44 4.70 21.78
CA ASP A 38 -13.86 3.50 21.17
C ASP A 38 -12.48 3.80 20.56
N ILE A 39 -11.48 3.00 20.94
CA ILE A 39 -10.11 3.07 20.42
C ILE A 39 -10.10 2.94 18.89
N PHE A 40 -10.98 2.11 18.33
CA PHE A 40 -11.08 1.95 16.88
C PHE A 40 -11.63 3.21 16.21
N GLN A 41 -12.69 3.82 16.74
CA GLN A 41 -13.22 5.09 16.22
C GLN A 41 -12.18 6.21 16.27
N GLN A 42 -11.41 6.32 17.36
CA GLN A 42 -10.31 7.27 17.44
C GLN A 42 -9.23 7.01 16.38
N TRP A 43 -8.87 5.74 16.17
CA TRP A 43 -7.92 5.36 15.12
C TRP A 43 -8.45 5.74 13.73
N VAL A 44 -9.73 5.49 13.43
CA VAL A 44 -10.36 5.87 12.16
C VAL A 44 -10.29 7.39 11.94
N ILE A 45 -10.63 8.19 12.95
CA ILE A 45 -10.55 9.66 12.86
C ILE A 45 -9.11 10.10 12.60
N LYS A 46 -8.13 9.59 13.37
CA LYS A 46 -6.71 9.91 13.16
C LYS A 46 -6.24 9.55 11.75
N ARG A 47 -6.66 8.40 11.22
CA ARG A 47 -6.33 7.97 9.84
C ARG A 47 -6.98 8.85 8.79
N LEU A 48 -8.21 9.31 9.02
CA LEU A 48 -8.89 10.26 8.15
C LEU A 48 -8.16 11.61 8.12
N GLU A 49 -7.87 12.18 9.29
CA GLU A 49 -7.14 13.45 9.43
C GLU A 49 -5.77 13.41 8.77
N TRP A 50 -5.04 12.31 8.96
CA TRP A 50 -3.77 12.06 8.28
C TRP A 50 -3.93 12.02 6.75
N SER A 51 -4.93 11.30 6.26
CA SER A 51 -5.20 11.17 4.81
C SER A 51 -5.56 12.53 4.18
N VAL A 52 -6.34 13.35 4.89
CA VAL A 52 -6.69 14.71 4.46
C VAL A 52 -5.46 15.62 4.45
N THR A 53 -4.63 15.56 5.49
CA THR A 53 -3.37 16.33 5.56
C THR A 53 -2.44 15.99 4.39
N LEU A 54 -2.28 14.71 4.10
CA LEU A 54 -1.47 14.22 2.99
C LEU A 54 -2.02 14.70 1.63
N SER A 55 -3.34 14.63 1.45
CA SER A 55 -4.03 15.08 0.23
C SER A 55 -3.88 16.59 -0.01
N ARG A 56 -3.64 17.38 1.04
CA ARG A 56 -3.45 18.84 0.96
C ARG A 56 -1.98 19.27 0.85
N ALA A 57 -1.01 18.44 1.24
CA ALA A 57 0.41 18.77 1.16
C ALA A 57 0.87 19.02 -0.29
N PRO A 58 1.91 19.83 -0.61
CA PRO A 58 2.31 19.99 -2.01
C PRO A 58 2.83 18.70 -2.67
N VAL A 59 2.49 18.43 -3.94
CA VAL A 59 2.87 17.19 -4.67
C VAL A 59 4.38 17.00 -4.82
N HIS A 60 5.14 18.10 -4.82
CA HIS A 60 6.60 18.06 -4.90
C HIS A 60 7.26 17.67 -3.56
N ARG A 61 6.52 17.60 -2.44
CA ARG A 61 7.07 17.07 -1.20
C ARG A 61 7.18 15.55 -1.28
N SER A 62 8.35 15.02 -0.94
CA SER A 62 8.63 13.58 -0.97
C SER A 62 7.64 12.81 -0.08
N GLU A 63 7.21 13.39 1.06
CA GLU A 63 6.22 12.77 1.94
C GLU A 63 4.89 12.51 1.22
N ARG A 64 4.40 13.49 0.46
CA ARG A 64 3.18 13.33 -0.32
C ARG A 64 3.40 12.39 -1.48
N TRP A 65 4.48 12.60 -2.25
CA TRP A 65 4.77 11.84 -3.46
C TRP A 65 4.82 10.32 -3.20
N TRP A 66 5.59 9.91 -2.21
CA TRP A 66 5.75 8.50 -1.87
C TRP A 66 4.55 7.88 -1.15
N SER A 67 3.55 8.68 -0.78
CA SER A 67 2.36 8.22 -0.08
C SER A 67 1.10 8.16 -0.95
N GLN A 68 1.16 8.48 -2.25
CA GLN A 68 -0.02 8.59 -3.12
C GLN A 68 -0.71 7.25 -3.40
N THR A 69 0.06 6.21 -3.73
CA THR A 69 -0.48 4.87 -4.03
C THR A 69 0.26 3.80 -3.22
N LEU A 70 -0.32 2.59 -3.17
CA LEU A 70 0.35 1.44 -2.53
C LEU A 70 1.70 1.14 -3.19
N ASP A 71 1.78 1.21 -4.52
CA ASP A 71 3.04 0.97 -5.24
C ASP A 71 4.11 2.02 -4.90
N HIS A 72 3.75 3.31 -4.83
CA HIS A 72 4.69 4.35 -4.37
C HIS A 72 5.20 4.03 -2.95
N ARG A 73 4.28 3.72 -2.03
CA ARG A 73 4.63 3.42 -0.63
C ARG A 73 5.55 2.22 -0.52
N LEU A 74 5.25 1.14 -1.26
CA LEU A 74 5.99 -0.10 -1.23
C LEU A 74 7.39 0.09 -1.83
N ILE A 75 7.49 0.70 -3.01
CA ILE A 75 8.79 1.03 -3.65
C ILE A 75 9.64 1.87 -2.70
N GLY A 76 9.04 2.91 -2.11
CA GLY A 76 9.79 3.80 -1.24
C GLY A 76 10.22 3.15 0.08
N LEU A 77 9.38 2.30 0.69
CA LEU A 77 9.76 1.53 1.88
C LEU A 77 10.89 0.55 1.58
N MET A 78 10.83 -0.15 0.44
CA MET A 78 11.92 -1.05 0.04
C MET A 78 13.23 -0.28 -0.19
N ALA A 79 13.18 0.88 -0.85
CA ALA A 79 14.35 1.72 -1.09
C ALA A 79 14.97 2.25 0.22
N VAL A 80 14.13 2.67 1.18
CA VAL A 80 14.60 3.13 2.49
C VAL A 80 15.15 1.97 3.31
N ALA A 81 14.46 0.82 3.34
CA ALA A 81 14.97 -0.38 4.01
C ALA A 81 16.31 -0.83 3.44
N SER A 82 16.49 -0.74 2.12
CA SER A 82 17.74 -1.11 1.49
C SER A 82 18.87 -0.15 1.85
N ARG A 83 18.58 1.15 1.96
CA ARG A 83 19.55 2.16 2.41
C ARG A 83 20.10 1.89 3.81
N TYR A 84 19.31 1.25 4.68
CA TYR A 84 19.74 0.84 6.03
C TYR A 84 20.25 -0.61 6.09
N ASN A 85 20.37 -1.31 4.95
CA ASN A 85 20.75 -2.72 4.88
C ASN A 85 19.84 -3.65 5.71
N ILE A 86 18.55 -3.31 5.79
CA ILE A 86 17.52 -4.07 6.53
C ILE A 86 16.40 -4.58 5.62
N LEU A 87 16.58 -4.55 4.30
CA LEU A 87 15.60 -5.10 3.37
C LEU A 87 15.45 -6.61 3.60
N PRO A 88 14.25 -7.13 3.94
CA PRO A 88 14.06 -8.56 4.17
C PRO A 88 14.51 -9.40 2.98
N LYS A 89 15.19 -10.52 3.24
CA LYS A 89 15.81 -11.39 2.20
C LYS A 89 14.81 -11.85 1.12
N GLN A 90 13.54 -12.04 1.49
CA GLN A 90 12.46 -12.39 0.56
C GLN A 90 12.16 -11.33 -0.52
N TYR A 91 12.62 -10.09 -0.33
CA TYR A 91 12.49 -9.00 -1.29
C TYR A 91 13.82 -8.69 -2.00
N CYS A 92 14.91 -9.36 -1.61
CA CYS A 92 16.21 -9.22 -2.26
C CYS A 92 16.28 -10.10 -3.52
N GLN A 93 17.09 -9.67 -4.48
CA GLN A 93 17.36 -10.50 -5.66
C GLN A 93 18.32 -11.65 -5.34
N ASN A 94 19.27 -11.41 -4.44
CA ASN A 94 20.20 -12.39 -3.90
C ASN A 94 20.19 -12.31 -2.36
N GLU A 95 20.46 -13.42 -1.66
CA GLU A 95 20.35 -13.49 -0.20
C GLU A 95 21.28 -12.53 0.58
N ASN A 96 22.35 -12.06 -0.07
CA ASN A 96 23.36 -11.20 0.53
C ASN A 96 23.21 -9.71 0.14
N ASP A 97 22.30 -9.39 -0.78
CA ASP A 97 22.18 -8.06 -1.38
C ASP A 97 20.96 -7.32 -0.82
N GLN A 98 21.07 -6.87 0.43
CA GLN A 98 20.00 -6.11 1.12
C GLN A 98 20.12 -4.59 0.91
N ASN A 99 21.18 -4.12 0.25
CA ASN A 99 21.55 -2.72 0.13
C ASN A 99 20.94 -1.99 -1.09
N TYR A 100 20.21 -2.70 -1.95
CA TYR A 100 19.51 -2.12 -3.09
C TYR A 100 18.17 -2.78 -3.39
N VAL A 101 17.38 -2.14 -4.24
CA VAL A 101 16.14 -2.67 -4.81
C VAL A 101 16.33 -2.78 -6.32
N SER A 102 15.89 -3.89 -6.92
CA SER A 102 15.89 -4.04 -8.38
C SER A 102 14.51 -3.84 -8.98
N MET A 103 14.44 -3.38 -10.23
CA MET A 103 13.20 -3.30 -10.99
C MET A 103 12.50 -4.65 -11.11
N LYS A 104 13.26 -5.77 -11.11
CA LYS A 104 12.70 -7.12 -11.07
C LYS A 104 11.88 -7.35 -9.79
N THR A 105 12.42 -6.98 -8.63
CA THR A 105 11.68 -7.04 -7.36
C THR A 105 10.43 -6.16 -7.41
N VAL A 106 10.56 -4.94 -7.93
CA VAL A 106 9.42 -4.01 -8.06
C VAL A 106 8.29 -4.62 -8.91
N HIS A 107 8.61 -5.18 -10.08
CA HIS A 107 7.59 -5.82 -10.94
C HIS A 107 6.92 -7.04 -10.31
N ASN A 108 7.62 -7.75 -9.43
CA ASN A 108 7.07 -8.93 -8.76
C ASN A 108 6.15 -8.57 -7.59
N LEU A 109 6.40 -7.45 -6.89
CA LEU A 109 5.69 -7.10 -5.65
C LEU A 109 4.63 -6.01 -5.83
N CYS A 110 4.77 -5.15 -6.85
CA CYS A 110 3.84 -4.08 -7.13
C CYS A 110 2.76 -4.50 -8.13
N THR A 111 1.65 -3.77 -8.13
CA THR A 111 0.43 -4.14 -8.89
C THR A 111 0.27 -3.38 -10.19
N ALA A 112 0.84 -2.19 -10.33
CA ALA A 112 0.73 -1.40 -11.54
C ALA A 112 1.46 -2.02 -12.74
N SER A 113 1.10 -1.54 -13.94
CA SER A 113 1.73 -1.97 -15.19
C SER A 113 3.22 -1.68 -15.23
N HIS A 114 3.96 -2.46 -16.03
CA HIS A 114 5.40 -2.30 -16.18
C HIS A 114 5.82 -0.85 -16.50
N THR A 115 5.13 -0.19 -17.44
CA THR A 115 5.40 1.20 -17.81
C THR A 115 5.12 2.19 -16.67
N THR A 116 4.08 1.95 -15.87
CA THR A 116 3.74 2.78 -14.71
C THR A 116 4.81 2.66 -13.63
N LEU A 117 5.24 1.44 -13.31
CA LEU A 117 6.28 1.20 -12.30
C LEU A 117 7.63 1.83 -12.70
N GLN A 118 8.00 1.70 -13.97
CA GLN A 118 9.20 2.37 -14.50
C GLN A 118 9.09 3.90 -14.37
N LYS A 119 7.92 4.47 -14.66
CA LYS A 119 7.69 5.90 -14.51
C LYS A 119 7.81 6.35 -13.05
N ILE A 120 7.22 5.62 -12.10
CA ILE A 120 7.32 5.94 -10.67
C ILE A 120 8.79 5.99 -10.22
N VAL A 121 9.59 4.99 -10.60
CA VAL A 121 11.01 4.92 -10.25
C VAL A 121 11.81 6.02 -10.95
N SER A 122 11.60 6.22 -12.24
CA SER A 122 12.25 7.30 -13.01
C SER A 122 11.94 8.68 -12.43
N ASP A 123 10.69 8.95 -12.08
CA ASP A 123 10.28 10.21 -11.45
C ASP A 123 10.94 10.35 -10.07
N GLY A 124 11.00 9.27 -9.28
CA GLY A 124 11.71 9.24 -8.00
C GLY A 124 13.21 9.58 -8.13
N ILE A 125 13.86 9.10 -9.18
CA ILE A 125 15.26 9.41 -9.50
C ILE A 125 15.39 10.88 -9.94
N ALA A 126 14.54 11.35 -10.85
CA ALA A 126 14.55 12.73 -11.33
C ALA A 126 14.34 13.76 -10.20
N ARG A 127 13.58 13.38 -9.18
CA ARG A 127 13.34 14.18 -7.98
C ARG A 127 14.49 14.16 -6.97
N GLY A 128 15.48 13.28 -7.15
CA GLY A 128 16.57 13.06 -6.19
C GLY A 128 16.14 12.30 -4.92
N ASP A 129 14.95 11.68 -4.93
CA ASP A 129 14.48 10.83 -3.84
C ASP A 129 15.13 9.44 -3.92
N LEU A 130 15.40 8.96 -5.13
CA LEU A 130 16.09 7.69 -5.37
C LEU A 130 17.48 7.92 -5.97
N ILE A 131 18.43 7.06 -5.59
CA ILE A 131 19.79 7.03 -6.13
C ILE A 131 19.92 5.77 -6.99
N PRO A 132 20.08 5.89 -8.32
CA PRO A 132 20.37 4.74 -9.17
C PRO A 132 21.78 4.23 -8.86
N LEU A 133 21.93 2.91 -8.82
CA LEU A 133 23.23 2.28 -8.57
C LEU A 133 23.78 1.69 -9.88
N ILE A 134 25.08 1.83 -10.09
CA ILE A 134 25.75 1.32 -11.28
C ILE A 134 26.41 0.00 -10.92
N THR A 135 26.06 -1.07 -11.65
CA THR A 135 26.79 -2.34 -11.54
C THR A 135 28.08 -2.29 -12.35
N LYS A 136 29.06 -3.13 -11.98
CA LYS A 136 30.38 -3.22 -12.65
C LYS A 136 30.28 -3.45 -14.18
N ASN A 137 29.16 -3.98 -14.66
CA ASN A 137 28.94 -4.34 -16.05
C ASN A 137 28.32 -3.19 -16.88
N GLY A 138 28.15 -2.00 -16.31
CA GLY A 138 27.50 -0.86 -16.96
C GLY A 138 26.00 -1.09 -17.08
N ASP A 139 25.24 -0.58 -16.12
CA ASP A 139 23.81 -0.77 -16.12
C ASP A 139 23.11 0.19 -17.10
N LYS A 140 22.35 -0.35 -18.06
CA LYS A 140 21.78 0.45 -19.15
C LYS A 140 20.44 1.13 -18.84
N ARG A 141 19.78 0.87 -17.70
CA ARG A 141 18.39 1.34 -17.49
C ARG A 141 17.97 1.56 -16.04
N GLN A 142 18.84 2.08 -15.17
CA GLN A 142 18.49 2.31 -13.75
C GLN A 142 17.87 1.05 -13.11
N SER A 143 18.45 -0.12 -13.37
CA SER A 143 17.80 -1.40 -13.02
C SER A 143 17.80 -1.66 -11.52
N ILE A 144 18.73 -1.01 -10.80
CA ILE A 144 18.86 -1.07 -9.35
C ILE A 144 18.97 0.34 -8.75
N PHE A 145 18.43 0.51 -7.56
CA PHE A 145 18.39 1.79 -6.86
C PHE A 145 18.30 1.64 -5.33
N THR A 146 18.60 2.71 -4.61
CA THR A 146 18.38 2.84 -3.16
C THR A 146 17.81 4.22 -2.83
N ALA A 147 17.34 4.44 -1.60
CA ALA A 147 16.84 5.74 -1.18
C ALA A 147 17.99 6.75 -1.00
N SER A 148 17.71 8.02 -1.30
CA SER A 148 18.57 9.13 -0.92
C SER A 148 18.39 9.51 0.55
N ASP A 149 19.29 10.37 1.06
CA ASP A 149 19.19 10.87 2.42
C ASP A 149 17.95 11.77 2.62
N SER A 150 17.52 12.50 1.59
CA SER A 150 16.29 13.30 1.63
C SER A 150 15.05 12.41 1.75
N MET A 151 15.01 11.31 1.01
CA MET A 151 13.92 10.33 1.10
C MET A 151 13.89 9.64 2.48
N CYS A 152 15.05 9.30 3.03
CA CYS A 152 15.13 8.75 4.39
C CYS A 152 14.61 9.73 5.44
N LYS A 153 14.91 11.04 5.29
CA LYS A 153 14.37 12.10 6.16
C LYS A 153 12.85 12.24 6.00
N ALA A 154 12.35 12.22 4.77
CA ALA A 154 10.92 12.28 4.49
C ALA A 154 10.17 11.11 5.16
N TYR A 155 10.68 9.88 5.09
CA TYR A 155 10.06 8.73 5.76
C TYR A 155 10.10 8.82 7.30
N LYS A 156 11.14 9.43 7.88
CA LYS A 156 11.14 9.76 9.32
C LYS A 156 10.05 10.77 9.67
N ASN A 157 9.79 11.76 8.81
CA ASN A 157 8.68 12.72 8.98
C ASN A 157 7.31 12.06 8.79
N ILE A 158 7.16 11.16 7.82
CA ILE A 158 5.90 10.41 7.64
C ILE A 158 5.59 9.61 8.90
N LYS A 159 6.60 8.96 9.50
CA LYS A 159 6.43 8.20 10.75
C LYS A 159 5.81 9.06 11.86
N SER A 160 6.31 10.28 12.05
CA SER A 160 5.79 11.19 13.08
C SER A 160 4.35 11.64 12.82
N TRP A 161 3.89 11.62 11.55
CA TRP A 161 2.50 11.93 11.19
C TRP A 161 1.56 10.73 11.31
N THR A 162 2.08 9.50 11.22
CA THR A 162 1.27 8.28 11.26
C THR A 162 0.94 7.77 12.66
N GLY A 163 1.51 8.37 13.71
CA GLY A 163 1.15 8.09 15.10
C GLY A 163 1.50 6.68 15.59
N PHE A 164 2.57 6.08 15.05
CA PHE A 164 3.15 4.80 15.51
C PHE A 164 4.60 4.98 15.97
#